data_AF-A0A2N7VKN2-F1
#
_entry.id   AF-A0A2N7VKN2-F1
#
_cell.length_a   1.000
_cell.length_b   1.000
_cell.length_c   1.000
_cell.angle_alpha   90.00
_cell.angle_beta   90.00
_cell.angle_gamma   90.00
#
_symmetry.space_group_name_H-M   'P 1'
#
loop_
_entity.id
_entity.type
_entity.pdbx_description
1 polymer ?
#
loop_
_entity_poly.entity_id
_entity_poly.type
_entity_poly.pdbx_seq_one_letter_code
_entity_poly.pdbx_strand_id
1 'polypeptide(L)'
;MKPYISAAVCAALAVASLAAAPRLAFAAQADNAQAREAQRAANKAAGLPDLTEINRPAAEVSSKVDINDVPRTPSFHEKSRNGTEITEYRDRGKPVEIDVHSNFGTRYQMSASPDTSPQVHSSGQPSTRLPSINLHY
;
A
#
# COMPACT_ATOMS: atom_id res chain seq x y z
N MET A 1 -43.19 38.23 69.05
CA MET A 1 -43.29 39.70 69.16
C MET A 1 -42.67 40.31 67.90
N LYS A 2 -43.40 41.15 67.15
CA LYS A 2 -42.91 41.98 66.01
C LYS A 2 -42.84 43.44 66.51
N PRO A 3 -42.31 44.46 65.78
CA PRO A 3 -41.62 44.56 64.47
C PRO A 3 -40.30 45.41 64.59
N TYR A 4 -39.53 45.73 63.52
CA TYR A 4 -39.60 46.99 62.74
C TYR A 4 -38.54 46.95 61.60
N ILE A 5 -38.94 47.15 60.33
CA ILE A 5 -38.80 48.37 59.50
C ILE A 5 -37.36 48.63 58.99
N SER A 6 -37.11 48.43 57.69
CA SER A 6 -37.05 49.51 56.67
C SER A 6 -36.15 49.16 55.47
N ALA A 7 -36.64 49.58 54.31
CA ALA A 7 -35.99 49.50 53.01
C ALA A 7 -35.02 50.67 52.74
N ALA A 8 -34.00 50.42 51.93
CA ALA A 8 -33.32 51.41 51.06
C ALA A 8 -32.52 50.59 50.01
N VAL A 9 -32.92 50.49 48.73
CA VAL A 9 -32.89 51.49 47.64
C VAL A 9 -31.47 51.71 47.07
N CYS A 10 -31.40 51.66 45.73
CA CYS A 10 -30.37 52.12 44.80
C CYS A 10 -29.24 51.17 44.35
N ALA A 11 -29.53 50.49 43.24
CA ALA A 11 -28.79 50.47 41.97
C ALA A 11 -27.38 51.09 41.90
N ALA A 12 -26.42 50.33 41.36
CA ALA A 12 -25.55 50.80 40.27
C ALA A 12 -24.82 49.61 39.61
N LEU A 13 -25.12 49.38 38.33
CA LEU A 13 -24.18 48.74 37.41
C LEU A 13 -22.92 49.63 37.33
N ALA A 14 -21.73 49.04 37.46
CA ALA A 14 -20.52 49.61 36.90
C ALA A 14 -19.62 48.51 36.35
N VAL A 15 -19.44 48.57 35.05
CA VAL A 15 -18.59 47.73 34.21
C VAL A 15 -17.11 48.06 34.46
N ALA A 16 -16.26 47.06 34.21
CA ALA A 16 -14.85 47.17 33.80
C ALA A 16 -13.75 46.87 34.84
N SER A 17 -13.15 45.68 34.63
CA SER A 17 -11.71 45.39 34.62
C SER A 17 -10.88 45.53 35.90
N LEU A 18 -10.33 44.40 36.37
CA LEU A 18 -8.90 44.01 36.27
C LEU A 18 -8.49 43.11 37.47
N ALA A 19 -7.67 42.10 37.16
CA ALA A 19 -6.74 41.40 38.06
C ALA A 19 -7.18 40.12 38.81
N ALA A 20 -6.65 39.01 38.27
CA ALA A 20 -5.79 38.04 38.98
C ALA A 20 -6.42 36.88 39.79
N ALA A 21 -6.56 35.73 39.12
CA ALA A 21 -5.94 34.42 39.43
C ALA A 21 -6.67 33.32 38.64
N PRO A 22 -6.07 32.14 38.29
CA PRO A 22 -4.76 31.62 38.67
C PRO A 22 -3.90 31.21 37.43
N ARG A 23 -2.62 31.58 37.41
CA ARG A 23 -1.64 31.04 36.43
C ARG A 23 -0.41 30.52 37.17
N LEU A 24 -0.55 29.37 37.83
CA LEU A 24 0.60 28.64 38.38
C LEU A 24 0.40 27.13 38.18
N ALA A 25 0.29 26.70 36.92
CA ALA A 25 0.40 25.28 36.55
C ALA A 25 1.04 25.04 35.17
N PHE A 26 1.44 26.11 34.46
CA PHE A 26 2.06 26.01 33.13
C PHE A 26 3.56 26.38 33.11
N ALA A 27 4.10 26.92 34.20
CA ALA A 27 5.49 27.39 34.23
C ALA A 27 6.52 26.23 34.24
N ALA A 28 6.24 25.14 34.97
CA ALA A 28 7.20 24.03 35.10
C ALA A 28 7.40 23.20 33.81
N GLN A 29 6.41 23.16 32.92
CA GLN A 29 6.46 22.38 31.68
C GLN A 29 7.15 23.14 30.53
N ALA A 30 7.01 24.47 30.49
CA ALA A 30 7.63 25.33 29.49
C ALA A 30 9.16 25.44 29.69
N ASP A 31 9.60 25.59 30.95
CA ASP A 31 11.03 25.65 31.30
C ASP A 31 11.79 24.38 30.87
N ASN A 32 11.14 23.21 30.93
CA ASN A 32 11.74 21.94 30.54
C ASN A 32 11.90 21.80 29.01
N ALA A 33 11.03 22.40 28.21
CA ALA A 33 11.15 22.37 26.75
C ALA A 33 12.28 23.28 26.28
N GLN A 34 12.34 24.51 26.81
CA GLN A 34 13.36 25.50 26.48
C GLN A 34 14.77 25.05 26.94
N ALA A 35 14.87 24.42 28.12
CA ALA A 35 16.12 23.84 28.60
C ALA A 35 16.62 22.68 27.72
N ARG A 36 15.72 21.83 27.21
CA ARG A 36 16.08 20.73 26.29
C ARG A 36 16.56 21.25 24.94
N GLU A 37 15.96 22.32 24.42
CA GLU A 37 16.40 22.96 23.18
C GLU A 37 17.77 23.64 23.32
N ALA A 38 18.00 24.34 24.43
CA ALA A 38 19.31 24.91 24.74
C ALA A 38 20.39 23.82 24.86
N GLN A 39 20.05 22.69 25.47
CA GLN A 39 20.98 21.56 25.60
C GLN A 39 21.24 20.86 24.26
N ARG A 40 20.25 20.76 23.36
CA ARG A 40 20.44 20.29 21.98
C ARG A 40 21.38 21.21 21.20
N ALA A 41 21.20 22.53 21.32
CA ALA A 41 22.06 23.50 20.66
C ALA A 41 23.51 23.42 21.17
N ALA A 42 23.70 23.27 22.49
CA ALA A 42 25.01 23.07 23.09
C ALA A 42 25.68 21.76 22.63
N ASN A 43 24.92 20.66 22.58
CA ASN A 43 25.42 19.36 22.11
C ASN A 43 25.81 19.41 20.62
N LYS A 44 25.02 20.11 19.78
CA LYS A 44 25.33 20.34 18.36
C LYS A 44 26.60 21.17 18.18
N ALA A 45 26.78 22.21 18.99
CA ALA A 45 28.01 23.02 18.97
C ALA A 45 29.24 22.22 19.42
N ALA A 46 29.06 21.26 20.33
CA ALA A 46 30.10 20.32 20.75
C ALA A 46 30.34 19.16 19.77
N GLY A 47 29.61 19.09 18.65
CA GLY A 47 29.73 18.03 17.65
C GLY A 47 29.19 16.67 18.11
N LEU A 48 28.41 16.63 19.20
CA LEU A 48 27.77 15.40 19.67
C LEU A 48 26.53 15.11 18.81
N PRO A 49 26.26 13.83 18.48
CA PRO A 49 25.10 13.43 17.70
C PRO A 49 23.79 13.59 18.51
N ASP A 50 22.70 13.95 17.82
CA ASP A 50 21.41 14.19 18.46
C ASP A 50 20.79 12.87 18.94
N LEU A 51 20.62 12.76 20.26
CA LEU A 51 20.03 11.59 20.91
C LEU A 51 18.59 11.32 20.45
N THR A 52 17.86 12.34 19.99
CA THR A 52 16.50 12.19 19.47
C THR A 52 16.47 11.60 18.07
N GLU A 53 17.48 11.87 17.25
CA GLU A 53 17.62 11.27 15.92
C GLU A 53 18.12 9.82 16.01
N ILE A 54 18.99 9.54 16.98
CA ILE A 54 19.51 8.18 17.24
C ILE A 54 18.39 7.28 17.76
N ASN A 55 17.58 7.76 18.70
CA ASN A 55 16.56 6.97 19.38
C ASN A 55 15.18 7.06 18.69
N ARG A 56 15.18 7.25 17.36
CA ARG A 56 13.94 7.20 16.57
C ARG A 56 13.44 5.75 16.49
N PRO A 57 12.13 5.51 16.61
CA PRO A 57 11.58 4.19 16.41
C PRO A 57 11.95 3.67 15.02
N ALA A 58 12.20 2.35 14.92
CA ALA A 58 12.58 1.73 13.67
C ALA A 58 11.57 2.08 12.57
N ALA A 59 12.07 2.59 11.43
CA ALA A 59 11.22 2.86 10.29
C ALA A 59 10.68 1.52 9.76
N GLU A 60 9.35 1.38 9.67
CA GLU A 60 8.72 0.21 9.07
C GLU A 60 8.96 0.23 7.55
N VAL A 61 10.07 -0.38 7.11
CA VAL A 61 10.37 -0.56 5.69
C VAL A 61 9.72 -1.85 5.23
N SER A 62 8.52 -1.76 4.68
CA SER A 62 7.84 -2.88 4.02
C SER A 62 8.01 -2.79 2.51
N SER A 63 9.16 -3.21 1.98
CA SER A 63 9.29 -3.51 0.56
C SER A 63 8.75 -4.92 0.30
N LYS A 64 7.46 -5.03 -0.01
CA LYS A 64 6.91 -6.27 -0.55
C LYS A 64 7.24 -6.29 -2.04
N VAL A 65 8.12 -7.19 -2.45
CA VAL A 65 8.33 -7.52 -3.86
C VAL A 65 7.46 -8.73 -4.14
N ASP A 66 6.42 -8.56 -4.95
CA ASP A 66 5.57 -9.66 -5.39
C ASP A 66 6.33 -10.50 -6.42
N ILE A 67 6.85 -11.64 -5.95
CA ILE A 67 7.68 -12.57 -6.75
C ILE A 67 6.85 -13.23 -7.89
N ASN A 68 5.52 -13.18 -7.80
CA ASN A 68 4.62 -13.77 -8.80
C ASN A 68 4.25 -12.81 -9.94
N ASP A 69 4.54 -11.51 -9.81
CA ASP A 69 4.11 -10.49 -10.78
C ASP A 69 5.17 -10.15 -11.83
N VAL A 70 6.21 -10.96 -11.98
CA VAL A 70 7.16 -10.76 -13.09
C VAL A 70 6.50 -11.28 -14.37
N PRO A 71 6.05 -10.40 -15.30
CA PRO A 71 5.39 -10.85 -16.50
C PRO A 71 6.39 -11.66 -17.34
N ARG A 72 6.01 -12.88 -17.75
CA ARG A 72 6.81 -13.67 -18.69
C ARG A 72 6.92 -12.88 -20.00
N THR A 73 8.13 -12.79 -20.53
CA THR A 73 8.36 -12.15 -21.83
C THR A 73 8.00 -13.14 -22.94
N PRO A 74 7.02 -12.84 -23.81
CA PRO A 74 6.69 -13.72 -24.91
C PRO A 74 7.81 -13.74 -25.96
N SER A 75 8.10 -14.91 -26.53
CA SER A 75 9.04 -15.07 -27.64
C SER A 75 8.41 -14.66 -28.97
N PHE A 76 7.11 -14.87 -29.11
CA PHE A 76 6.34 -14.47 -30.27
C PHE A 76 4.96 -13.99 -29.82
N HIS A 77 4.47 -12.94 -30.44
CA HIS A 77 3.12 -12.42 -30.19
C HIS A 77 2.54 -11.88 -31.48
N GLU A 78 1.37 -12.37 -31.87
CA GLU A 78 0.66 -11.93 -33.05
C GLU A 78 -0.83 -11.75 -32.73
N LYS A 79 -1.37 -10.61 -33.15
CA LYS A 79 -2.80 -10.35 -33.16
C LYS A 79 -3.28 -10.24 -34.60
N SER A 80 -3.98 -11.27 -35.06
CA SER A 80 -4.51 -11.33 -36.41
C SER A 80 -5.71 -10.40 -36.58
N ARG A 81 -5.98 -9.96 -37.82
CA ARG A 81 -7.07 -9.03 -38.17
C ARG A 81 -8.45 -9.58 -37.80
N ASN A 82 -8.60 -10.90 -37.78
CA ASN A 82 -9.83 -11.57 -37.36
C ASN A 82 -10.09 -11.46 -35.84
N GLY A 83 -9.13 -10.98 -35.05
CA GLY A 83 -9.20 -10.87 -33.60
C GLY A 83 -8.61 -12.07 -32.85
N THR A 84 -8.01 -13.04 -33.54
CA THR A 84 -7.27 -14.16 -32.91
C THR A 84 -5.91 -13.66 -32.45
N GLU A 85 -5.56 -13.93 -31.20
CA GLU A 85 -4.30 -13.56 -30.57
C GLU A 85 -3.51 -14.82 -30.23
N ILE A 86 -2.27 -14.87 -30.67
CA ILE A 86 -1.33 -15.98 -30.48
C ILE A 86 -0.15 -15.45 -29.69
N THR A 87 0.13 -16.04 -28.55
CA THR A 87 1.30 -15.72 -27.72
C THR A 87 2.10 -16.98 -27.48
N GLU A 88 3.38 -16.95 -27.81
CA GLU A 88 4.32 -18.05 -27.59
C GLU A 88 5.31 -17.67 -26.48
N TYR A 89 5.66 -18.64 -25.64
CA TYR A 89 6.70 -18.54 -24.64
C TYR A 89 7.76 -19.62 -24.89
N ARG A 90 8.99 -19.19 -25.14
CA ARG A 90 10.19 -20.03 -25.23
C ARG A 90 11.10 -19.79 -24.06
N ASP A 91 10.83 -20.48 -22.96
CA ASP A 91 11.71 -20.48 -21.81
C ASP A 91 12.82 -21.52 -21.96
N ARG A 92 14.03 -21.16 -21.55
CA ARG A 92 15.18 -22.09 -21.64
C ARG A 92 14.94 -23.30 -20.74
N GLY A 93 15.02 -24.50 -21.33
CA GLY A 93 14.86 -25.76 -20.61
C GLY A 93 13.42 -26.16 -20.32
N LYS A 94 12.42 -25.40 -20.78
CA LYS A 94 11.01 -25.78 -20.73
C LYS A 94 10.49 -26.08 -22.14
N PRO A 95 9.49 -26.98 -22.29
CA PRO A 95 8.76 -27.09 -23.53
C PRO A 95 8.16 -25.74 -23.94
N VAL A 96 8.06 -25.51 -25.24
CA VAL A 96 7.40 -24.31 -25.78
C VAL A 96 5.94 -24.31 -25.35
N GLU A 97 5.46 -23.18 -24.87
CA GLU A 97 4.06 -22.94 -24.54
C GLU A 97 3.48 -21.94 -25.54
N ILE A 98 2.30 -22.22 -26.07
CA ILE A 98 1.59 -21.36 -27.02
C ILE A 98 0.16 -21.17 -26.52
N ASP A 99 -0.19 -19.95 -26.20
CA ASP A 99 -1.55 -19.54 -25.85
C ASP A 99 -2.23 -18.95 -27.08
N VAL A 100 -3.37 -19.53 -27.46
CA VAL A 100 -4.19 -19.04 -28.56
C VAL A 100 -5.55 -18.62 -28.02
N HIS A 101 -5.88 -17.36 -28.23
CA HIS A 101 -7.18 -16.77 -27.95
C HIS A 101 -7.87 -16.50 -29.29
N SER A 102 -8.89 -17.28 -29.60
CA SER A 102 -9.69 -17.08 -30.80
C SER A 102 -10.71 -15.97 -30.59
N ASN A 103 -11.02 -15.25 -31.67
CA ASN A 103 -12.11 -14.27 -31.71
C ASN A 103 -13.49 -14.89 -31.40
N PHE A 104 -13.65 -16.21 -31.58
CA PHE A 104 -14.87 -16.94 -31.25
C PHE A 104 -15.01 -17.25 -29.75
N GLY A 105 -14.16 -16.68 -28.89
CA GLY A 105 -14.21 -16.87 -27.44
C GLY A 105 -13.61 -18.20 -26.97
N THR A 106 -13.02 -18.98 -27.86
CA THR A 106 -12.26 -20.17 -27.49
C THR A 106 -10.83 -19.79 -27.11
N ARG A 107 -10.32 -20.39 -26.05
CA ARG A 107 -8.92 -20.28 -25.65
C ARG A 107 -8.34 -21.67 -25.50
N TYR A 108 -7.13 -21.86 -26.00
CA TYR A 108 -6.40 -23.10 -25.79
C TYR A 108 -4.92 -22.81 -25.61
N GLN A 109 -4.31 -23.61 -24.74
CA GLN A 109 -2.89 -23.60 -24.50
C GLN A 109 -2.32 -24.88 -25.10
N MET A 110 -1.23 -24.74 -25.85
CA MET A 110 -0.48 -25.86 -26.40
C MET A 110 0.90 -25.88 -25.76
N SER A 111 1.33 -27.05 -25.34
CA SER A 111 2.73 -27.28 -25.00
C SER A 111 3.21 -28.58 -25.62
N ALA A 112 4.50 -28.61 -25.97
CA ALA A 112 5.11 -29.88 -26.33
C ALA A 112 5.15 -30.79 -25.09
N SER A 113 4.90 -32.08 -25.27
CA SER A 113 5.04 -33.03 -24.18
C SER A 113 6.49 -33.04 -23.69
N PRO A 114 6.73 -33.09 -22.37
CA PRO A 114 8.09 -33.12 -21.83
C PRO A 114 8.83 -34.40 -22.24
N ASP A 115 8.10 -35.48 -22.48
CA ASP A 115 8.61 -36.71 -23.07
C ASP A 115 8.32 -36.77 -24.56
N THR A 116 9.34 -37.06 -25.36
CA THR A 116 9.29 -37.17 -26.83
C THR A 116 9.44 -38.62 -27.31
N SER A 117 9.45 -39.58 -26.38
CA SER A 117 9.50 -40.99 -26.70
C SER A 117 8.27 -41.43 -27.51
N PRO A 118 8.43 -42.37 -28.47
CA PRO A 118 7.29 -42.90 -29.21
C PRO A 118 6.36 -43.64 -28.26
N GLN A 119 5.11 -43.21 -28.19
CA GLN A 119 4.07 -43.80 -27.35
C GLN A 119 2.98 -44.44 -28.23
N VAL A 120 2.44 -45.57 -27.77
CA VAL A 120 1.25 -46.15 -28.38
C VAL A 120 0.04 -45.27 -28.07
N HIS A 121 -0.83 -45.07 -29.06
CA HIS A 121 -2.04 -44.28 -28.88
C HIS A 121 -2.95 -44.93 -27.81
N SER A 122 -3.36 -44.14 -26.81
CA SER A 122 -4.32 -44.54 -25.77
C SER A 122 -5.55 -43.65 -25.85
N SER A 123 -6.74 -44.26 -25.98
CA SER A 123 -8.02 -43.55 -26.11
C SER A 123 -8.46 -42.78 -24.86
N GLY A 124 -7.81 -43.04 -23.71
CA GLY A 124 -8.04 -42.31 -22.47
C GLY A 124 -7.18 -41.06 -22.28
N GLN A 125 -6.21 -40.80 -23.16
CA GLN A 125 -5.33 -39.64 -23.07
C GLN A 125 -5.85 -38.47 -23.92
N PRO A 126 -5.79 -37.22 -23.43
CA PRO A 126 -6.19 -36.06 -24.21
C PRO A 126 -5.35 -36.00 -25.49
N SER A 127 -6.06 -35.92 -26.62
CA SER A 127 -5.45 -35.83 -27.94
C SER A 127 -4.58 -34.58 -28.05
N THR A 128 -3.37 -34.70 -28.59
CA THR A 128 -2.52 -33.55 -28.95
C THR A 128 -3.07 -32.76 -30.15
N ARG A 129 -4.26 -33.12 -30.65
CA ARG A 129 -4.92 -32.42 -31.77
C ARG A 129 -5.60 -31.15 -31.28
N LEU A 130 -5.61 -30.15 -32.15
CA LEU A 130 -6.36 -28.92 -31.96
C LEU A 130 -7.87 -29.19 -31.94
N PRO A 131 -8.63 -28.54 -31.04
CA PRO A 131 -10.08 -28.56 -31.11
C PRO A 131 -10.55 -27.84 -32.38
N SER A 132 -11.40 -28.49 -33.17
CA SER A 132 -12.09 -27.88 -34.30
C SER A 132 -13.51 -27.47 -33.91
N ILE A 133 -13.92 -26.26 -34.30
CA ILE A 133 -15.31 -25.78 -34.14
C ILE A 133 -15.98 -25.77 -35.51
N ASN A 134 -17.16 -26.37 -35.63
CA ASN A 134 -18.00 -26.26 -36.82
C ASN A 134 -18.91 -25.03 -36.67
N LEU A 135 -18.76 -24.08 -37.58
CA LEU A 135 -19.64 -22.91 -37.67
C LEU A 135 -20.83 -23.28 -38.55
N HIS A 136 -22.04 -23.26 -37.98
CA HIS A 136 -23.28 -23.34 -38.75
C HIS A 136 -23.78 -21.92 -38.99
N TYR A 137 -24.00 -21.57 -40.26
CA TYR A 137 -24.54 -20.28 -40.70
C TYR A 137 -25.97 -20.46 -41.20
#